data_AF-A0AAD8R2Y2-F1
#
_entry.id   AF-A0AAD8R2Y2-F1
#
_cell.length_a   1.000
_cell.length_b   1.000
_cell.length_c   1.000
_cell.angle_alpha   90.00
_cell.angle_beta   90.00
_cell.angle_gamma   90.00
#
_symmetry.space_group_name_H-M   'P 1'
#
loop_
_entity.id
_entity.type
_entity.pdbx_description
1 polymer ?
#
loop_
_entity_poly.entity_id
_entity_poly.type
_entity_poly.pdbx_seq_one_letter_code
_entity_poly.pdbx_strand_id
1 'polypeptide(L)'
;MVMPTLCSEITDVKSWSLLYTFTNALPFGMTVGSIDKTRACEERLSQLVVKLEDKGIRLKQWRIGAFNRTLCPVPDGDSAVYQAKKDTRNGSDTGNRTGAGKETDQQVKANHAVKVYRKLCEEDLNLEPLCDEIVTYFSERMISPETLRRNNVSQRKWNNKLVIAFTYRRDKVLVGCKYRELSKKYSQERNTEKILYGLDDIKQARVVIIVEGEIDKLSMEEAGYRNCVSVPDGAPPQVSNKLPDKDHDTKYRYLWNCKEYLDSASKIILATDADPPGQALAEELARRLGNERCLRVTWPRKNETEFCKDANEVLTFLGPQALKEEFVAMSLEFLLVRNVWMSFTSVNAEVAEEGEYGYSTVSPKDYPYC
;
A
#
# COMPACT_ATOMS: atom_id res chain seq x y z
N MET A 1 54.35 -28.83 -0.40
CA MET A 1 54.44 -29.31 -1.80
C MET A 1 53.41 -28.51 -2.61
N VAL A 2 53.69 -28.19 -3.87
CA VAL A 2 52.97 -27.16 -4.64
C VAL A 2 51.82 -27.77 -5.46
N MET A 3 50.67 -27.10 -5.48
CA MET A 3 49.66 -27.18 -6.56
C MET A 3 49.12 -25.75 -6.82
N PRO A 4 48.67 -25.41 -8.05
CA PRO A 4 49.05 -24.13 -8.63
C PRO A 4 47.90 -23.14 -8.84
N THR A 5 48.30 -21.90 -9.11
CA THR A 5 47.46 -20.86 -9.74
C THR A 5 47.26 -21.16 -11.23
N LEU A 6 46.07 -20.83 -11.75
CA LEU A 6 45.91 -20.51 -13.17
C LEU A 6 44.81 -19.45 -13.34
N CYS A 7 45.20 -18.34 -13.95
CA CYS A 7 44.38 -17.17 -14.23
C CYS A 7 44.07 -17.15 -15.73
N SER A 8 42.84 -16.84 -16.15
CA SER A 8 42.54 -15.90 -17.25
C SER A 8 41.07 -15.93 -17.70
N GLU A 9 40.47 -14.74 -17.69
CA GLU A 9 39.64 -14.15 -18.75
C GLU A 9 38.73 -15.04 -19.62
N ILE A 10 37.41 -14.92 -19.42
CA ILE A 10 36.49 -14.67 -20.55
C ILE A 10 35.62 -13.45 -20.21
N THR A 11 35.65 -12.47 -21.10
CA THR A 11 34.81 -11.28 -21.10
C THR A 11 33.64 -11.47 -22.06
N ASP A 12 32.38 -11.33 -21.59
CA ASP A 12 31.32 -10.78 -22.46
C ASP A 12 30.25 -10.04 -21.65
N VAL A 13 29.93 -8.83 -22.10
CA VAL A 13 28.99 -7.90 -21.47
C VAL A 13 27.77 -7.76 -22.39
N LYS A 14 27.02 -8.85 -22.60
CA LYS A 14 25.92 -8.92 -23.57
C LYS A 14 24.70 -9.76 -23.13
N SER A 15 24.09 -9.38 -22.00
CA SER A 15 22.78 -9.96 -21.59
C SER A 15 21.76 -8.96 -21.02
N TRP A 16 22.05 -7.65 -21.04
CA TRP A 16 21.25 -6.61 -20.35
C TRP A 16 20.64 -5.55 -21.28
N SER A 17 20.21 -5.93 -22.49
CA SER A 17 19.68 -4.97 -23.50
C SER A 17 18.38 -5.39 -24.22
N LEU A 18 17.69 -6.44 -23.79
CA LEU A 18 16.53 -7.02 -24.51
C LEU A 18 15.19 -7.00 -23.73
N LEU A 19 14.85 -5.85 -23.15
CA LEU A 19 13.48 -5.59 -22.65
C LEU A 19 13.04 -4.11 -22.75
N TYR A 20 13.60 -3.39 -23.73
CA TYR A 20 13.21 -2.01 -24.07
C TYR A 20 12.98 -1.85 -25.58
N THR A 21 11.88 -2.42 -26.08
CA THR A 21 11.17 -1.98 -27.30
C THR A 21 9.96 -2.88 -27.50
N PHE A 22 8.75 -2.30 -27.48
CA PHE A 22 7.64 -2.58 -28.42
C PHE A 22 6.42 -1.74 -28.01
N THR A 23 6.33 -0.54 -28.58
CA THR A 23 5.06 0.16 -28.74
C THR A 23 4.85 0.44 -30.22
N ASN A 24 3.57 0.55 -30.62
CA ASN A 24 3.07 0.96 -31.94
C ASN A 24 3.06 -0.09 -33.07
N ALA A 25 1.95 -0.84 -33.13
CA ALA A 25 1.22 -1.03 -34.39
C ALA A 25 -0.29 -1.12 -34.09
N LEU A 26 -1.08 -0.19 -34.64
CA LEU A 26 -2.54 -0.29 -34.75
C LEU A 26 -2.89 -0.19 -36.24
N PRO A 27 -3.87 -0.97 -36.70
CA PRO A 27 -4.96 -0.35 -37.45
C PRO A 27 -6.35 -0.83 -37.04
N PHE A 28 -7.28 0.13 -36.96
CA PHE A 28 -8.74 0.06 -37.19
C PHE A 28 -9.55 -1.23 -36.91
N GLY A 29 -10.61 -1.09 -36.08
CA GLY A 29 -11.91 -1.71 -36.40
C GLY A 29 -12.56 -2.67 -35.38
N MET A 30 -13.27 -2.10 -34.40
CA MET A 30 -14.32 -2.74 -33.57
C MET A 30 -13.91 -3.82 -32.53
N THR A 31 -14.69 -3.86 -31.45
CA THR A 31 -14.35 -4.32 -30.09
C THR A 31 -14.27 -5.85 -29.90
N VAL A 32 -13.12 -6.34 -29.40
CA VAL A 32 -12.92 -7.72 -28.90
C VAL A 32 -12.97 -7.82 -27.36
N GLY A 33 -12.75 -6.70 -26.66
CA GLY A 33 -12.38 -6.66 -25.23
C GLY A 33 -13.42 -7.06 -24.17
N SER A 34 -14.64 -7.50 -24.54
CA SER A 34 -15.60 -8.08 -23.59
C SER A 34 -15.59 -9.61 -23.57
N ILE A 35 -15.31 -10.26 -24.70
CA ILE A 35 -15.36 -11.73 -24.82
C ILE A 35 -14.16 -12.37 -24.11
N ASP A 36 -12.96 -11.86 -24.33
CA ASP A 36 -11.74 -12.37 -23.67
C ASP A 36 -11.74 -12.17 -22.16
N LYS A 37 -12.38 -11.08 -21.66
CA LYS A 37 -12.56 -10.87 -20.22
C LYS A 37 -13.50 -11.90 -19.60
N THR A 38 -14.56 -12.28 -20.29
CA THR A 38 -15.45 -13.35 -19.84
C THR A 38 -14.72 -14.69 -19.81
N ARG A 39 -14.00 -15.05 -20.88
CA ARG A 39 -13.21 -16.30 -20.95
C ARG A 39 -12.15 -16.41 -19.86
N ALA A 40 -11.38 -15.34 -19.63
CA ALA A 40 -10.40 -15.30 -18.55
C ALA A 40 -11.03 -15.39 -17.15
N CYS A 41 -12.31 -14.99 -17.00
CA CYS A 41 -13.06 -15.13 -15.76
C CYS A 41 -13.58 -16.57 -15.57
N GLU A 42 -14.04 -17.21 -16.65
CA GLU A 42 -14.49 -18.62 -16.67
C GLU A 42 -13.33 -19.61 -16.43
N GLU A 43 -12.15 -19.35 -17.02
CA GLU A 43 -10.93 -20.14 -16.80
C GLU A 43 -10.48 -20.05 -15.32
N ARG A 44 -10.49 -18.85 -14.72
CA ARG A 44 -10.20 -18.65 -13.28
C ARG A 44 -11.24 -19.30 -12.37
N LEU A 45 -12.52 -19.21 -12.73
CA LEU A 45 -13.60 -19.87 -11.99
C LEU A 45 -13.44 -21.39 -12.02
N SER A 46 -13.08 -21.96 -13.17
CA SER A 46 -12.84 -23.40 -13.33
C SER A 46 -11.66 -23.88 -12.48
N GLN A 47 -10.55 -23.13 -12.46
CA GLN A 47 -9.41 -23.43 -11.58
C GLN A 47 -9.76 -23.34 -10.08
N LEU A 48 -10.64 -22.40 -9.70
CA LEU A 48 -11.12 -22.28 -8.32
C LEU A 48 -12.04 -23.46 -7.94
N VAL A 49 -12.90 -23.91 -8.84
CA VAL A 49 -13.78 -25.08 -8.63
C VAL A 49 -12.95 -26.33 -8.33
N VAL A 50 -11.93 -26.63 -9.15
CA VAL A 50 -11.04 -27.79 -8.94
C VAL A 50 -10.33 -27.70 -7.59
N LYS A 51 -9.73 -26.55 -7.25
CA LYS A 51 -9.04 -26.33 -5.97
C LYS A 51 -9.96 -26.43 -4.74
N LEU A 52 -11.26 -26.27 -4.91
CA LEU A 52 -12.26 -26.45 -3.86
C LEU A 52 -12.69 -27.92 -3.75
N GLU A 53 -12.83 -28.64 -4.87
CA GLU A 53 -13.08 -30.08 -4.86
C GLU A 53 -11.92 -30.89 -4.26
N ASP A 54 -10.66 -30.52 -4.53
CA ASP A 54 -9.47 -31.09 -3.86
C ASP A 54 -9.47 -30.88 -2.34
N LYS A 55 -10.15 -29.84 -1.86
CA LYS A 55 -10.37 -29.57 -0.42
C LYS A 55 -11.68 -30.17 0.12
N GLY A 56 -12.31 -31.06 -0.65
CA GLY A 56 -13.55 -31.76 -0.29
C GLY A 56 -14.84 -30.93 -0.49
N ILE A 57 -14.75 -29.70 -0.97
CA ILE A 57 -15.87 -28.74 -1.09
C ILE A 57 -16.51 -28.89 -2.47
N ARG A 58 -17.50 -29.79 -2.57
CA ARG A 58 -18.20 -30.08 -3.84
C ARG A 58 -19.27 -29.04 -4.18
N LEU A 59 -18.98 -28.19 -5.17
CA LEU A 59 -19.83 -27.05 -5.56
C LEU A 59 -21.13 -27.44 -6.28
N LYS A 60 -21.26 -28.68 -6.79
CA LYS A 60 -22.50 -29.20 -7.42
C LYS A 60 -23.74 -29.18 -6.49
N GLN A 61 -23.55 -28.96 -5.19
CA GLN A 61 -24.62 -28.86 -4.19
C GLN A 61 -25.25 -27.44 -4.10
N TRP A 62 -24.62 -26.43 -4.71
CA TRP A 62 -24.96 -25.02 -4.50
C TRP A 62 -25.29 -24.33 -5.82
N ARG A 63 -26.58 -24.01 -6.06
CA ARG A 63 -26.97 -23.20 -7.21
C ARG A 63 -26.57 -21.75 -7.00
N ILE A 64 -25.96 -21.14 -8.01
CA ILE A 64 -25.69 -19.69 -8.02
C ILE A 64 -27.01 -18.97 -8.30
N GLY A 65 -27.49 -18.23 -7.30
CA GLY A 65 -28.73 -17.45 -7.37
C GLY A 65 -29.69 -17.78 -6.23
N ALA A 66 -30.19 -16.73 -5.55
CA ALA A 66 -31.21 -16.77 -4.49
C ALA A 66 -30.81 -17.33 -3.10
N PHE A 67 -29.70 -16.84 -2.52
CA PHE A 67 -29.53 -16.83 -1.06
C PHE A 67 -29.78 -15.42 -0.48
N ASN A 68 -31.03 -15.13 -0.10
CA ASN A 68 -31.29 -14.07 0.87
C ASN A 68 -30.91 -14.62 2.26
N ARG A 69 -30.02 -13.94 2.99
CA ARG A 69 -29.44 -14.33 4.30
C ARG A 69 -28.36 -15.42 4.21
N THR A 70 -27.11 -14.99 4.04
CA THR A 70 -25.94 -15.77 4.47
C THR A 70 -25.83 -15.75 5.99
N LEU A 71 -26.03 -16.89 6.65
CA LEU A 71 -25.62 -17.09 8.04
C LEU A 71 -24.13 -17.45 8.04
N CYS A 72 -23.32 -16.69 8.79
CA CYS A 72 -21.94 -17.05 9.07
C CYS A 72 -21.95 -18.07 10.22
N PRO A 73 -21.26 -19.22 10.12
CA PRO A 73 -21.16 -20.15 11.26
C PRO A 73 -20.33 -19.51 12.37
N VAL A 74 -20.96 -19.33 13.54
CA VAL A 74 -20.33 -18.84 14.76
C VAL A 74 -19.91 -20.06 15.59
N PRO A 75 -18.70 -20.10 16.18
CA PRO A 75 -18.39 -21.04 17.26
C PRO A 75 -19.30 -20.78 18.46
N ASP A 76 -19.67 -21.83 19.21
CA ASP A 76 -20.70 -21.77 20.25
C ASP A 76 -20.48 -20.64 21.29
N GLY A 77 -21.48 -19.75 21.44
CA GLY A 77 -21.44 -18.66 22.44
C GLY A 77 -22.36 -17.47 22.14
N ASP A 78 -23.63 -17.60 22.53
CA ASP A 78 -24.66 -16.57 22.73
C ASP A 78 -25.06 -15.56 21.61
N SER A 79 -26.38 -15.36 21.52
CA SER A 79 -27.07 -14.78 20.35
C SER A 79 -27.14 -13.24 20.32
N ALA A 80 -26.80 -12.64 19.18
CA ALA A 80 -27.23 -11.28 18.82
C ALA A 80 -27.58 -11.18 17.32
N VAL A 81 -28.88 -11.25 16.98
CA VAL A 81 -29.37 -11.20 15.59
C VAL A 81 -29.64 -9.75 15.16
N TYR A 82 -28.79 -9.19 14.31
CA TYR A 82 -29.08 -7.93 13.61
C TYR A 82 -29.88 -8.21 12.33
N GLN A 83 -31.12 -7.71 12.25
CA GLN A 83 -31.91 -7.72 11.02
C GLN A 83 -31.70 -6.42 10.22
N ALA A 84 -31.08 -6.52 9.04
CA ALA A 84 -31.09 -5.44 8.06
C ALA A 84 -32.45 -5.39 7.34
N LYS A 85 -33.10 -4.23 7.33
CA LYS A 85 -34.29 -3.98 6.51
C LYS A 85 -33.91 -3.89 5.03
N LYS A 86 -34.81 -4.35 4.16
CA LYS A 86 -34.60 -4.48 2.72
C LYS A 86 -35.44 -3.45 1.97
N ASP A 87 -34.80 -2.42 1.42
CA ASP A 87 -35.46 -1.52 0.47
C ASP A 87 -35.63 -2.22 -0.88
N THR A 88 -36.86 -2.24 -1.38
CA THR A 88 -37.19 -2.71 -2.74
C THR A 88 -38.06 -1.67 -3.41
N ARG A 89 -37.67 -1.25 -4.63
CA ARG A 89 -38.44 -0.32 -5.46
C ARG A 89 -39.41 -1.10 -6.36
N ASN A 90 -40.57 -0.47 -6.57
CA ASN A 90 -41.50 -0.61 -7.69
C ASN A 90 -42.13 -1.99 -7.96
N GLY A 91 -43.45 -2.06 -7.73
CA GLY A 91 -44.36 -3.09 -8.23
C GLY A 91 -45.80 -2.79 -7.80
N SER A 92 -46.67 -2.44 -8.74
CA SER A 92 -48.14 -2.37 -8.57
C SER A 92 -48.70 -3.76 -8.19
N ASP A 93 -49.79 -3.95 -7.46
CA ASP A 93 -51.08 -3.27 -7.60
C ASP A 93 -52.05 -3.58 -6.42
N THR A 94 -53.17 -2.85 -6.33
CA THR A 94 -54.42 -3.07 -5.56
C THR A 94 -54.46 -4.07 -4.36
N GLY A 95 -54.75 -3.56 -3.16
CA GLY A 95 -55.21 -4.37 -2.01
C GLY A 95 -55.75 -3.53 -0.85
N ASN A 96 -57.07 -3.39 -0.73
CA ASN A 96 -57.73 -2.41 0.15
C ASN A 96 -58.35 -3.03 1.43
N ARG A 97 -57.81 -2.72 2.62
CA ARG A 97 -58.62 -2.32 3.82
C ARG A 97 -57.84 -1.96 5.11
N THR A 98 -58.14 -0.77 5.62
CA THR A 98 -58.35 -0.38 7.04
C THR A 98 -57.44 -0.90 8.16
N GLY A 99 -56.67 0.01 8.77
CA GLY A 99 -56.10 -0.14 10.12
C GLY A 99 -55.49 1.17 10.61
N ALA A 100 -56.15 1.87 11.53
CA ALA A 100 -55.68 3.17 12.03
C ALA A 100 -54.53 3.02 13.04
N GLY A 101 -53.43 3.78 12.84
CA GLY A 101 -52.23 3.67 13.67
C GLY A 101 -51.29 4.88 13.57
N LYS A 102 -51.66 5.95 14.27
CA LYS A 102 -50.88 7.17 14.63
C LYS A 102 -49.46 7.30 14.02
N GLU A 103 -49.31 8.25 13.10
CA GLU A 103 -48.02 8.76 12.66
C GLU A 103 -47.31 9.52 13.80
N THR A 104 -46.02 9.25 13.98
CA THR A 104 -45.10 10.15 14.70
C THR A 104 -43.89 10.42 13.82
N ASP A 105 -43.93 11.55 13.14
CA ASP A 105 -42.95 11.97 12.15
C ASP A 105 -41.66 12.48 12.84
N GLN A 106 -40.73 11.58 13.17
CA GLN A 106 -39.38 11.95 13.62
C GLN A 106 -38.44 12.07 12.42
N GLN A 107 -38.61 13.19 11.72
CA GLN A 107 -37.77 13.61 10.60
C GLN A 107 -36.37 14.02 11.09
N VAL A 108 -35.49 13.04 11.33
CA VAL A 108 -34.08 13.27 11.70
C VAL A 108 -33.32 13.82 10.49
N LYS A 109 -33.38 15.14 10.30
CA LYS A 109 -32.50 15.88 9.37
C LYS A 109 -31.08 15.88 9.93
N ALA A 110 -30.30 14.86 9.57
CA ALA A 110 -28.86 14.83 9.80
C ALA A 110 -28.15 15.84 8.88
N ASN A 111 -28.28 17.14 9.21
CA ASN A 111 -27.52 18.24 8.61
C ASN A 111 -26.03 18.06 8.93
N HIS A 112 -25.35 17.19 8.18
CA HIS A 112 -23.90 17.12 8.18
C HIS A 112 -23.37 18.42 7.60
N ALA A 113 -22.89 19.31 8.48
CA ALA A 113 -22.26 20.55 8.08
C ALA A 113 -21.09 20.24 7.15
N VAL A 114 -21.19 20.65 5.88
CA VAL A 114 -20.13 20.47 4.89
C VAL A 114 -18.89 21.21 5.39
N LYS A 115 -17.83 20.46 5.70
CA LYS A 115 -16.60 21.05 6.22
C LYS A 115 -15.91 21.84 5.11
N VAL A 116 -16.05 23.16 5.14
CA VAL A 116 -15.36 24.06 4.23
C VAL A 116 -13.87 24.09 4.58
N TYR A 117 -13.02 23.76 3.62
CA TYR A 117 -11.58 23.83 3.74
C TYR A 117 -11.04 25.16 3.20
N ARG A 118 -10.01 25.70 3.86
CA ARG A 118 -9.29 26.90 3.40
C ARG A 118 -8.51 26.55 2.15
N LYS A 119 -8.81 27.22 1.03
CA LYS A 119 -7.96 27.18 -0.17
C LYS A 119 -6.64 27.91 0.15
N LEU A 120 -5.51 27.34 -0.29
CA LEU A 120 -4.19 27.93 -0.10
C LEU A 120 -3.63 28.43 -1.43
N CYS A 121 -2.81 29.47 -1.39
CA CYS A 121 -1.79 29.75 -2.40
C CYS A 121 -0.41 29.89 -1.72
N GLU A 122 0.66 29.97 -2.50
CA GLU A 122 2.03 29.98 -1.97
C GLU A 122 2.40 31.35 -1.38
N GLU A 123 1.82 32.40 -1.97
CA GLU A 123 1.94 33.80 -1.56
C GLU A 123 1.37 34.01 -0.14
N ASP A 124 0.17 33.47 0.14
CA ASP A 124 -0.47 33.51 1.47
C ASP A 124 0.44 32.92 2.58
N LEU A 125 1.22 31.89 2.24
CA LEU A 125 2.09 31.21 3.19
C LEU A 125 3.47 31.86 3.32
N ASN A 126 3.82 32.83 2.47
CA ASN A 126 5.15 33.46 2.43
C ASN A 126 6.27 32.40 2.38
N LEU A 127 6.13 31.44 1.45
CA LEU A 127 7.17 30.43 1.22
C LEU A 127 8.37 31.05 0.51
N GLU A 128 9.56 30.74 1.00
CA GLU A 128 10.84 31.15 0.42
C GLU A 128 11.59 29.93 -0.15
N PRO A 129 12.47 30.11 -1.14
CA PRO A 129 13.47 29.10 -1.52
C PRO A 129 14.36 28.71 -0.33
N LEU A 130 14.89 27.49 -0.35
CA LEU A 130 15.78 26.99 0.70
C LEU A 130 17.11 27.75 0.73
N CYS A 131 17.54 28.18 1.92
CA CYS A 131 18.90 28.69 2.15
C CYS A 131 19.90 27.56 2.44
N ASP A 132 21.18 27.91 2.40
CA ASP A 132 22.32 26.99 2.55
C ASP A 132 22.28 26.18 3.86
N GLU A 133 21.74 26.73 4.95
CA GLU A 133 21.56 26.02 6.22
C GLU A 133 20.61 24.81 6.07
N ILE A 134 19.47 25.00 5.39
CA ILE A 134 18.49 23.93 5.15
C ILE A 134 18.99 22.97 4.08
N VAL A 135 19.68 23.47 3.05
CA VAL A 135 20.31 22.60 2.03
C VAL A 135 21.36 21.70 2.68
N THR A 136 22.19 22.23 3.59
CA THR A 136 23.17 21.46 4.35
C THR A 136 22.48 20.40 5.23
N TYR A 137 21.42 20.78 5.95
CA TYR A 137 20.61 19.85 6.76
C TYR A 137 20.07 18.66 5.96
N PHE A 138 19.68 18.86 4.70
CA PHE A 138 19.25 17.76 3.83
C PHE A 138 20.42 17.00 3.19
N SER A 139 21.52 17.67 2.88
CA SER A 139 22.74 17.03 2.39
C SER A 139 23.37 16.06 3.41
N GLU A 140 23.33 16.40 4.71
CA GLU A 140 23.71 15.48 5.81
C GLU A 140 22.86 14.20 5.86
N ARG A 141 21.67 14.24 5.25
CA ARG A 141 20.69 13.14 5.17
C ARG A 141 20.69 12.48 3.81
N MET A 142 21.71 12.74 2.99
CA MET A 142 21.88 12.25 1.63
C MET A 142 20.73 12.62 0.68
N ILE A 143 19.98 13.69 0.98
CA ILE A 143 18.87 14.19 0.15
C ILE A 143 19.36 15.35 -0.72
N SER A 144 19.22 15.19 -2.03
CA SER A 144 19.72 16.11 -3.04
C SER A 144 18.85 17.37 -3.21
N PRO A 145 19.41 18.50 -3.66
CA PRO A 145 18.64 19.68 -4.07
C PRO A 145 17.66 19.42 -5.22
N GLU A 146 17.87 18.37 -6.04
CA GLU A 146 16.93 17.97 -7.09
C GLU A 146 15.65 17.39 -6.48
N THR A 147 15.79 16.41 -5.58
CA THR A 147 14.67 15.78 -4.85
C THR A 147 13.88 16.82 -4.05
N LEU A 148 14.56 17.74 -3.35
CA LEU A 148 13.89 18.84 -2.64
C LEU A 148 13.05 19.72 -3.57
N ARG A 149 13.61 20.09 -4.73
CA ARG A 149 12.91 20.90 -5.74
C ARG A 149 11.72 20.15 -6.34
N ARG A 150 11.88 18.88 -6.73
CA ARG A 150 10.79 18.07 -7.32
C ARG A 150 9.62 17.90 -6.35
N ASN A 151 9.92 17.80 -5.06
CA ASN A 151 8.93 17.66 -3.99
C ASN A 151 8.33 18.98 -3.50
N ASN A 152 8.74 20.13 -4.04
CA ASN A 152 8.29 21.45 -3.60
C ASN A 152 8.52 21.65 -2.09
N VAL A 153 9.70 21.24 -1.62
CA VAL A 153 10.19 21.59 -0.27
C VAL A 153 10.66 23.03 -0.30
N SER A 154 10.12 23.84 0.60
CA SER A 154 10.43 25.27 0.74
C SER A 154 10.82 25.58 2.18
N GLN A 155 11.13 26.83 2.48
CA GLN A 155 11.26 27.31 3.86
C GLN A 155 10.22 28.39 4.13
N ARG A 156 10.05 28.73 5.41
CA ARG A 156 9.31 29.92 5.85
C ARG A 156 10.04 30.54 7.03
N LYS A 157 9.99 31.86 7.17
CA LYS A 157 10.43 32.56 8.39
C LYS A 157 9.20 32.86 9.25
N TRP A 158 9.21 32.44 10.51
CA TRP A 158 8.16 32.70 11.49
C TRP A 158 8.77 33.26 12.76
N ASN A 159 8.48 34.51 13.12
CA ASN A 159 9.05 35.20 14.29
C ASN A 159 10.59 35.05 14.38
N ASN A 160 11.29 35.36 13.29
CA ASN A 160 12.73 35.17 13.08
C ASN A 160 13.26 33.72 13.22
N LYS A 161 12.40 32.71 13.30
CA LYS A 161 12.79 31.31 13.21
C LYS A 161 12.64 30.78 11.79
N LEU A 162 13.64 30.03 11.35
CA LEU A 162 13.63 29.30 10.10
C LEU A 162 12.90 27.96 10.27
N VAL A 163 11.93 27.66 9.41
CA VAL A 163 11.23 26.38 9.37
C VAL A 163 11.22 25.79 7.97
N ILE A 164 11.42 24.47 7.88
CA ILE A 164 11.23 23.69 6.66
C ILE A 164 9.73 23.58 6.41
N ALA A 165 9.30 23.79 5.17
CA ALA A 165 7.91 23.72 4.73
C ALA A 165 7.73 22.59 3.71
N PHE A 166 6.99 21.54 4.11
CA PHE A 166 6.57 20.46 3.23
C PHE A 166 5.19 20.79 2.66
N THR A 167 5.11 20.99 1.34
CA THR A 167 3.87 21.37 0.68
C THR A 167 3.06 20.15 0.24
N TYR A 168 1.83 20.05 0.74
CA TYR A 168 0.92 18.96 0.42
C TYR A 168 0.08 19.41 -0.78
N ARG A 169 0.20 18.68 -1.89
CA ARG A 169 -0.39 19.07 -3.18
C ARG A 169 -1.29 17.99 -3.76
N ARG A 170 -2.32 18.42 -4.50
CA ARG A 170 -3.17 17.58 -5.35
C ARG A 170 -3.31 18.27 -6.71
N ASP A 171 -3.04 17.55 -7.79
CA ASP A 171 -2.99 18.07 -9.16
C ASP A 171 -2.14 19.34 -9.28
N LYS A 172 -0.97 19.34 -8.61
CA LYS A 172 -0.02 20.45 -8.45
C LYS A 172 -0.57 21.68 -7.71
N VAL A 173 -1.81 21.68 -7.23
CA VAL A 173 -2.40 22.74 -6.40
C VAL A 173 -2.05 22.52 -4.93
N LEU A 174 -1.70 23.59 -4.21
CA LEU A 174 -1.43 23.55 -2.79
C LEU A 174 -2.72 23.32 -1.96
N VAL A 175 -2.73 22.26 -1.16
CA VAL A 175 -3.88 21.82 -0.35
C VAL A 175 -3.59 21.97 1.15
N GLY A 176 -2.36 21.70 1.56
CA GLY A 176 -1.89 21.84 2.94
C GLY A 176 -0.42 22.19 3.00
N CYS A 177 0.05 22.58 4.18
CA CYS A 177 1.48 22.75 4.43
C CYS A 177 1.80 22.32 5.86
N LYS A 178 2.86 21.54 6.03
CA LYS A 178 3.38 21.11 7.33
C LYS A 178 4.77 21.71 7.51
N TYR A 179 5.03 22.21 8.70
CA TYR A 179 6.28 22.87 9.05
C TYR A 179 7.07 22.04 10.05
N ARG A 180 8.40 22.05 9.88
CA ARG A 180 9.38 21.42 10.77
C ARG A 180 10.44 22.45 11.15
N GLU A 181 10.54 22.78 12.44
CA GLU A 181 11.75 23.41 12.99
C GLU A 181 12.90 22.38 12.96
N LEU A 182 14.14 22.85 12.77
CA LEU A 182 15.35 22.00 12.94
C LEU A 182 15.41 21.34 14.33
N SER A 183 14.78 21.96 15.34
CA SER A 183 14.56 21.45 16.70
C SER A 183 13.60 20.24 16.80
N LYS A 184 13.16 19.67 15.66
CA LYS A 184 12.15 18.61 15.53
C LYS A 184 10.75 18.96 16.07
N LYS A 185 10.42 20.26 16.16
CA LYS A 185 9.04 20.72 16.43
C LYS A 185 8.25 20.81 15.13
N TYR A 186 7.00 20.35 15.16
CA TYR A 186 6.12 20.32 14.00
C TYR A 186 4.90 21.23 14.19
N SER A 187 4.41 21.80 13.10
CA SER A 187 3.09 22.44 13.02
C SER A 187 2.48 22.24 11.63
N GLN A 188 1.20 22.53 11.44
CA GLN A 188 0.53 22.41 10.14
C GLN A 188 -0.53 23.49 9.96
N GLU A 189 -0.77 23.88 8.71
CA GLU A 189 -1.76 24.90 8.35
C GLU A 189 -3.19 24.46 8.74
N ARG A 190 -3.89 25.33 9.48
CA ARG A 190 -5.20 25.02 10.05
C ARG A 190 -6.31 25.10 9.01
N ASN A 191 -7.37 24.32 9.23
CA ASN A 191 -8.57 24.24 8.39
C ASN A 191 -8.29 23.84 6.93
N THR A 192 -7.19 23.12 6.69
CA THR A 192 -6.82 22.52 5.40
C THR A 192 -7.38 21.11 5.25
N GLU A 193 -7.49 20.64 4.00
CA GLU A 193 -7.80 19.23 3.74
C GLU A 193 -6.56 18.39 4.06
N LYS A 194 -6.73 17.32 4.84
CA LYS A 194 -5.63 16.39 5.13
C LYS A 194 -5.51 15.41 3.96
N ILE A 195 -4.34 15.36 3.35
CA ILE A 195 -3.99 14.42 2.28
C ILE A 195 -2.62 13.79 2.57
N LEU A 196 -2.20 12.84 1.75
CA LEU A 196 -0.85 12.26 1.80
C LEU A 196 0.17 13.21 1.14
N TYR A 197 1.40 13.24 1.66
CA TYR A 197 2.49 13.98 1.02
C TYR A 197 2.98 13.24 -0.22
N GLY A 198 3.18 13.94 -1.34
CA GLY A 198 3.53 13.31 -2.62
C GLY A 198 2.37 12.65 -3.38
N LEU A 199 1.11 12.94 -3.02
CA LEU A 199 -0.11 12.31 -3.58
C LEU A 199 -0.12 12.21 -5.13
N ASP A 200 0.37 13.24 -5.83
CA ASP A 200 0.39 13.27 -7.29
C ASP A 200 1.28 12.17 -7.91
N ASP A 201 2.32 11.72 -7.20
CA ASP A 201 3.23 10.68 -7.69
C ASP A 201 2.58 9.28 -7.75
N ILE A 202 1.46 9.07 -7.05
CA ILE A 202 0.76 7.76 -6.98
C ILE A 202 -0.51 7.66 -7.82
N LYS A 203 -0.90 8.72 -8.54
CA LYS A 203 -2.18 8.83 -9.27
C LYS A 203 -2.48 7.70 -10.27
N GLN A 204 -1.45 6.96 -10.73
CA GLN A 204 -1.59 5.80 -11.61
C GLN A 204 -0.76 4.59 -11.14
N ALA A 205 -0.28 4.60 -9.90
CA ALA A 205 0.63 3.59 -9.38
C ALA A 205 -0.10 2.29 -9.02
N ARG A 206 0.41 1.15 -9.50
CA ARG A 206 -0.08 -0.20 -9.14
C ARG A 206 0.49 -0.71 -7.82
N VAL A 207 1.67 -0.22 -7.45
CA VAL A 207 2.35 -0.44 -6.17
C VAL A 207 2.56 0.92 -5.55
N VAL A 208 2.06 1.14 -4.33
CA VAL A 208 2.23 2.38 -3.57
C VAL A 208 3.04 2.10 -2.31
N ILE A 209 4.03 2.92 -2.02
CA ILE A 209 4.81 2.86 -0.79
C ILE A 209 4.29 3.93 0.16
N ILE A 210 3.99 3.58 1.41
CA ILE A 210 3.56 4.52 2.45
C ILE A 210 4.59 4.49 3.57
N VAL A 211 5.26 5.62 3.78
CA VAL A 211 6.22 5.85 4.87
C VAL A 211 5.62 6.74 5.96
N GLU A 212 6.28 6.85 7.12
CA GLU A 212 5.79 7.71 8.19
C GLU A 212 6.11 9.19 7.96
N GLY A 213 7.39 9.55 7.75
CA GLY A 213 7.85 10.94 7.65
C GLY A 213 8.01 11.47 6.23
N GLU A 214 7.96 12.80 6.08
CA GLU A 214 8.26 13.44 4.80
C GLU A 214 9.71 13.20 4.34
N ILE A 215 10.64 13.14 5.30
CA ILE A 215 12.07 12.89 5.02
C ILE A 215 12.29 11.46 4.50
N ASP A 216 11.51 10.48 4.99
CA ASP A 216 11.54 9.11 4.48
C ASP A 216 11.04 9.04 3.04
N LYS A 217 10.03 9.85 2.69
CA LYS A 217 9.53 9.93 1.31
C LYS A 217 10.63 10.44 0.37
N LEU A 218 11.34 11.49 0.79
CA LEU A 218 12.50 12.02 0.05
C LEU A 218 13.62 10.96 -0.03
N SER A 219 13.85 10.20 1.03
CA SER A 219 14.89 9.16 1.07
C SER A 219 14.60 8.00 0.12
N MET A 220 13.34 7.54 0.07
CA MET A 220 12.87 6.55 -0.89
C MET A 220 13.04 7.03 -2.34
N GLU A 221 12.90 8.34 -2.58
CA GLU A 221 13.07 8.93 -3.90
C GLU A 221 14.53 8.98 -4.37
N GLU A 222 15.49 9.21 -3.46
CA GLU A 222 16.93 9.08 -3.74
C GLU A 222 17.31 7.63 -4.14
N ALA A 223 16.63 6.63 -3.61
CA ALA A 223 16.73 5.23 -4.06
C ALA A 223 15.97 4.93 -5.37
N GLY A 224 15.30 5.93 -5.95
CA GLY A 224 14.56 5.83 -7.22
C GLY A 224 13.05 5.56 -7.09
N TYR A 225 12.51 5.44 -5.88
CA TYR A 225 11.09 5.15 -5.65
C TYR A 225 10.23 6.41 -5.59
N ARG A 226 9.78 6.87 -6.76
CA ARG A 226 8.84 8.00 -6.85
C ARG A 226 7.42 7.66 -6.40
N ASN A 227 6.99 6.41 -6.50
CA ASN A 227 5.67 5.90 -6.08
C ASN A 227 5.51 5.79 -4.55
N CYS A 228 6.07 6.75 -3.81
CA CYS A 228 6.13 6.80 -2.36
C CYS A 228 5.40 8.04 -1.83
N VAL A 229 4.70 7.89 -0.71
CA VAL A 229 3.94 8.95 -0.03
C VAL A 229 4.12 8.85 1.48
N SER A 230 4.04 9.98 2.21
CA SER A 230 4.06 9.97 3.69
C SER A 230 2.73 10.36 4.31
N VAL A 231 2.48 9.89 5.54
CA VAL A 231 1.28 10.25 6.31
C VAL A 231 1.41 11.63 6.96
N PRO A 232 0.33 12.42 7.07
CA PRO A 232 0.43 13.79 7.60
C PRO A 232 0.66 13.87 9.10
N ASP A 233 -0.01 13.03 9.89
CA ASP A 233 -0.10 13.16 11.35
C ASP A 233 0.76 12.15 12.14
N GLY A 234 1.69 11.43 11.50
CA GLY A 234 2.55 10.42 12.12
C GLY A 234 1.81 9.25 12.80
N ALA A 235 2.56 8.38 13.45
CA ALA A 235 2.05 7.20 14.13
C ALA A 235 1.12 7.51 15.32
N PRO A 236 0.16 6.63 15.63
CA PRO A 236 -0.51 6.59 16.93
C PRO A 236 0.41 5.91 17.97
N PRO A 237 0.21 6.12 19.28
CA PRO A 237 0.95 5.38 20.32
C PRO A 237 0.56 3.89 20.38
N GLN A 238 -0.63 3.52 19.90
CA GLN A 238 -1.14 2.16 19.86
C GLN A 238 -2.24 1.99 18.80
N VAL A 239 -2.55 0.75 18.45
CA VAL A 239 -3.64 0.37 17.54
C VAL A 239 -5.00 0.71 18.17
N SER A 240 -5.98 1.11 17.34
CA SER A 240 -7.32 1.48 17.80
C SER A 240 -8.14 0.23 18.15
N ASN A 241 -8.69 0.18 19.36
CA ASN A 241 -9.54 -0.94 19.83
C ASN A 241 -10.75 -1.21 18.92
N LYS A 242 -11.24 -0.18 18.21
CA LYS A 242 -12.33 -0.27 17.23
C LYS A 242 -11.92 0.48 15.96
N LEU A 243 -12.30 -0.06 14.81
CA LEU A 243 -12.24 0.68 13.55
C LEU A 243 -13.46 1.64 13.52
N PRO A 244 -13.27 2.97 13.49
CA PRO A 244 -14.37 3.90 13.28
C PRO A 244 -14.92 3.77 11.86
N ASP A 245 -16.19 4.13 11.68
CA ASP A 245 -16.73 4.36 10.33
C ASP A 245 -16.01 5.55 9.65
N LYS A 246 -15.92 5.50 8.32
CA LYS A 246 -15.23 6.49 7.47
C LYS A 246 -15.58 7.96 7.80
N ASP A 247 -16.84 8.26 8.09
CA ASP A 247 -17.29 9.65 8.31
C ASP A 247 -16.86 10.16 9.70
N HIS A 248 -16.56 9.24 10.62
CA HIS A 248 -16.10 9.47 12.00
C HIS A 248 -14.58 9.31 12.18
N ASP A 249 -13.89 8.74 11.19
CA ASP A 249 -12.46 8.50 11.22
C ASP A 249 -11.66 9.79 10.99
N THR A 250 -11.48 10.56 12.06
CA THR A 250 -10.86 11.89 12.03
C THR A 250 -9.33 11.85 11.94
N LYS A 251 -8.68 10.88 12.60
CA LYS A 251 -7.21 10.70 12.59
C LYS A 251 -6.71 10.19 11.23
N TYR A 252 -7.44 9.27 10.59
CA TYR A 252 -7.03 8.70 9.28
C TYR A 252 -7.81 9.27 8.10
N ARG A 253 -8.44 10.44 8.27
CA ARG A 253 -9.24 11.12 7.23
C ARG A 253 -8.49 11.32 5.92
N TYR A 254 -7.17 11.44 5.97
CA TYR A 254 -6.31 11.56 4.80
C TYR A 254 -6.40 10.34 3.86
N LEU A 255 -6.66 9.13 4.37
CA LEU A 255 -6.88 7.94 3.54
C LEU A 255 -8.18 8.06 2.74
N TRP A 256 -9.26 8.49 3.39
CA TRP A 256 -10.56 8.69 2.75
C TRP A 256 -10.53 9.83 1.73
N ASN A 257 -9.82 10.92 2.05
CA ASN A 257 -9.57 12.04 1.14
C ASN A 257 -8.66 11.67 -0.06
N CYS A 258 -7.85 10.60 0.06
CA CYS A 258 -6.97 10.10 -1.01
C CYS A 258 -7.47 8.79 -1.63
N LYS A 259 -8.72 8.37 -1.35
CA LYS A 259 -9.21 7.03 -1.66
C LYS A 259 -9.09 6.68 -3.14
N GLU A 260 -9.38 7.62 -4.03
CA GLU A 260 -9.29 7.43 -5.49
C GLU A 260 -7.88 7.05 -5.97
N TYR A 261 -6.83 7.56 -5.30
CA TYR A 261 -5.42 7.30 -5.60
C TYR A 261 -4.96 5.97 -4.99
N LEU A 262 -5.54 5.58 -3.85
CA LEU A 262 -5.21 4.37 -3.12
C LEU A 262 -5.97 3.14 -3.63
N ASP A 263 -7.20 3.29 -4.14
CA ASP A 263 -8.00 2.21 -4.72
C ASP A 263 -7.38 1.64 -6.01
N SER A 264 -6.68 2.46 -6.81
CA SER A 264 -5.97 2.00 -8.01
C SER A 264 -4.76 1.09 -7.72
N ALA A 265 -4.23 1.16 -6.50
CA ALA A 265 -3.07 0.38 -6.06
C ALA A 265 -3.48 -1.07 -5.74
N SER A 266 -2.98 -2.01 -6.56
CA SER A 266 -3.13 -3.45 -6.33
C SER A 266 -2.27 -3.99 -5.18
N LYS A 267 -1.24 -3.23 -4.77
CA LYS A 267 -0.31 -3.58 -3.70
C LYS A 267 0.12 -2.30 -2.97
N ILE A 268 0.18 -2.35 -1.65
CA ILE A 268 0.60 -1.24 -0.79
C ILE A 268 1.73 -1.75 0.11
N ILE A 269 2.86 -1.07 0.10
CA ILE A 269 4.02 -1.41 0.91
C ILE A 269 4.08 -0.42 2.07
N LEU A 270 3.90 -0.92 3.29
CA LEU A 270 3.90 -0.17 4.53
C LEU A 270 5.34 -0.14 5.08
N ALA A 271 5.97 1.00 4.91
CA ALA A 271 7.37 1.29 5.20
C ALA A 271 7.47 2.30 6.35
N THR A 272 6.77 1.98 7.45
CA THR A 272 6.74 2.76 8.69
C THR A 272 7.97 2.46 9.56
N ASP A 273 8.18 3.27 10.59
CA ASP A 273 9.30 3.13 11.51
C ASP A 273 9.33 1.76 12.22
N ALA A 274 10.53 1.26 12.50
CA ALA A 274 10.80 0.03 13.25
C ALA A 274 10.66 0.22 14.79
N ASP A 275 9.69 1.02 15.24
CA ASP A 275 9.36 1.23 16.65
C ASP A 275 7.88 0.89 16.95
N PRO A 276 7.46 0.74 18.23
CA PRO A 276 6.09 0.34 18.57
C PRO A 276 4.99 1.25 17.97
N PRO A 277 5.13 2.59 17.98
CA PRO A 277 4.23 3.48 17.23
C PRO A 277 4.16 3.18 15.73
N GLY A 278 5.30 3.02 15.05
CA GLY A 278 5.34 2.68 13.62
C GLY A 278 4.64 1.35 13.32
N GLN A 279 4.77 0.34 14.19
CA GLN A 279 4.01 -0.91 14.05
C GLN A 279 2.50 -0.68 14.15
N ALA A 280 2.08 0.17 15.11
CA ALA A 280 0.67 0.51 15.29
C ALA A 280 0.11 1.32 14.11
N LEU A 281 0.93 2.18 13.49
CA LEU A 281 0.58 2.88 12.25
C LEU A 281 0.37 1.88 11.11
N ALA A 282 1.30 0.95 10.89
CA ALA A 282 1.18 -0.05 9.83
C ALA A 282 -0.12 -0.88 9.98
N GLU A 283 -0.45 -1.34 11.18
CA GLU A 283 -1.69 -2.08 11.44
C GLU A 283 -2.95 -1.21 11.19
N GLU A 284 -2.97 0.04 11.66
CA GLU A 284 -4.09 0.95 11.43
C GLU A 284 -4.27 1.34 9.95
N LEU A 285 -3.18 1.42 9.19
CA LEU A 285 -3.21 1.60 7.73
C LEU A 285 -3.75 0.34 7.04
N ALA A 286 -3.22 -0.84 7.36
CA ALA A 286 -3.62 -2.11 6.77
C ALA A 286 -5.13 -2.37 6.95
N ARG A 287 -5.64 -2.21 8.17
CA ARG A 287 -7.07 -2.42 8.50
C ARG A 287 -8.04 -1.51 7.74
N ARG A 288 -7.58 -0.37 7.22
CA ARG A 288 -8.38 0.59 6.44
C ARG A 288 -8.21 0.44 4.94
N LEU A 289 -7.02 0.02 4.51
CA LEU A 289 -6.66 -0.10 3.10
C LEU A 289 -6.97 -1.49 2.53
N GLY A 290 -7.04 -2.53 3.37
CA GLY A 290 -7.21 -3.93 2.96
C GLY A 290 -5.95 -4.72 3.25
N ASN A 291 -5.97 -5.55 4.30
CA ASN A 291 -4.82 -6.34 4.75
C ASN A 291 -4.25 -7.22 3.63
N GLU A 292 -5.11 -7.75 2.76
CA GLU A 292 -4.77 -8.65 1.66
C GLU A 292 -3.88 -8.04 0.56
N ARG A 293 -3.84 -6.71 0.46
CA ARG A 293 -2.98 -5.98 -0.47
C ARG A 293 -1.84 -5.23 0.22
N CYS A 294 -1.76 -5.28 1.54
CA CYS A 294 -0.71 -4.63 2.32
C CYS A 294 0.44 -5.60 2.63
N LEU A 295 1.66 -5.15 2.36
CA LEU A 295 2.92 -5.80 2.71
C LEU A 295 3.66 -4.86 3.67
N ARG A 296 4.49 -5.38 4.57
CA ARG A 296 5.22 -4.57 5.53
C ARG A 296 6.72 -4.75 5.34
N VAL A 297 7.45 -3.65 5.37
CA VAL A 297 8.91 -3.62 5.31
C VAL A 297 9.48 -3.91 6.70
N THR A 298 10.61 -4.60 6.71
CA THR A 298 11.47 -4.73 7.89
C THR A 298 12.68 -3.81 7.71
N TRP A 299 13.09 -3.10 8.76
CA TRP A 299 14.37 -2.37 8.87
C TRP A 299 15.62 -3.25 8.55
N PRO A 300 16.52 -3.05 7.54
CA PRO A 300 17.77 -3.85 7.49
C PRO A 300 18.78 -3.42 8.57
N ARG A 301 19.81 -4.24 8.84
CA ARG A 301 20.83 -3.96 9.88
C ARG A 301 21.75 -2.81 9.45
N LYS A 302 21.93 -1.81 10.34
CA LYS A 302 22.95 -0.75 10.16
C LYS A 302 24.31 -1.13 10.76
N ASN A 303 24.31 -2.04 11.73
CA ASN A 303 25.50 -2.63 12.32
C ASN A 303 25.16 -4.02 12.92
N GLU A 304 26.13 -4.66 13.57
CA GLU A 304 25.97 -6.01 14.14
C GLU A 304 24.80 -6.12 15.14
N THR A 305 24.54 -5.06 15.91
CA THR A 305 23.58 -5.07 17.02
C THR A 305 22.27 -4.35 16.74
N GLU A 306 22.25 -3.40 15.80
CA GLU A 306 21.12 -2.49 15.57
C GLU A 306 20.58 -2.56 14.13
N PHE A 307 19.26 -2.49 14.02
CA PHE A 307 18.54 -2.28 12.78
C PHE A 307 18.39 -0.78 12.49
N CYS A 308 18.25 -0.42 11.21
CA CYS A 308 17.79 0.91 10.83
C CYS A 308 16.38 1.15 11.41
N LYS A 309 16.08 2.40 11.77
CA LYS A 309 14.74 2.79 12.20
C LYS A 309 13.77 2.95 11.02
N ASP A 310 14.23 3.63 9.98
CA ASP A 310 13.40 4.19 8.92
C ASP A 310 14.20 4.28 7.60
N ALA A 311 13.56 4.76 6.53
CA ALA A 311 14.18 4.86 5.21
C ALA A 311 15.37 5.85 5.19
N ASN A 312 15.33 6.90 6.02
CA ASN A 312 16.42 7.87 6.08
C ASN A 312 17.66 7.30 6.78
N GLU A 313 17.51 6.48 7.83
CA GLU A 313 18.63 5.75 8.42
C GLU A 313 19.26 4.78 7.41
N VAL A 314 18.47 4.00 6.65
CA VAL A 314 19.01 3.10 5.62
C VAL A 314 19.79 3.90 4.57
N LEU A 315 19.22 5.00 4.05
CA LEU A 315 19.90 5.86 3.07
C LEU A 315 21.19 6.46 3.63
N THR A 316 21.21 6.89 4.88
CA THR A 316 22.36 7.57 5.50
C THR A 316 23.48 6.60 5.88
N PHE A 317 23.16 5.41 6.38
CA PHE A 317 24.16 4.43 6.82
C PHE A 317 24.61 3.46 5.73
N LEU A 318 23.71 3.04 4.83
CA LEU A 318 23.96 2.00 3.82
C LEU A 318 23.96 2.54 2.38
N GLY A 319 23.45 3.75 2.16
CA GLY A 319 23.43 4.41 0.85
C GLY A 319 22.21 4.08 -0.03
N PRO A 320 22.03 4.78 -1.16
CA PRO A 320 20.84 4.69 -1.99
C PRO A 320 20.69 3.34 -2.70
N GLN A 321 21.80 2.68 -3.05
CA GLN A 321 21.75 1.35 -3.68
C GLN A 321 21.29 0.28 -2.70
N ALA A 322 21.78 0.31 -1.45
CA ALA A 322 21.31 -0.61 -0.41
C ALA A 322 19.83 -0.36 -0.07
N LEU A 323 19.41 0.89 0.10
CA LEU A 323 17.98 1.22 0.25
C LEU A 323 17.15 0.70 -0.93
N LYS A 324 17.70 0.73 -2.15
CA LYS A 324 17.01 0.19 -3.31
C LYS A 324 16.85 -1.33 -3.26
N GLU A 325 17.93 -2.07 -3.00
CA GLU A 325 17.99 -3.53 -3.05
C GLU A 325 17.29 -4.19 -1.86
N GLU A 326 17.62 -3.77 -0.63
CA GLU A 326 17.03 -4.29 0.61
C GLU A 326 15.52 -4.09 0.62
N PHE A 327 15.05 -2.91 0.19
CA PHE A 327 13.61 -2.62 0.12
C PHE A 327 12.85 -3.58 -0.81
N VAL A 328 13.44 -3.98 -1.94
CA VAL A 328 12.82 -5.00 -2.82
C VAL A 328 12.76 -6.33 -2.10
N ALA A 329 13.89 -6.83 -1.60
CA ALA A 329 13.98 -8.13 -0.96
C ALA A 329 12.98 -8.26 0.19
N MET A 330 12.97 -7.28 1.09
CA MET A 330 12.15 -7.29 2.31
C MET A 330 10.66 -7.08 2.01
N SER A 331 10.31 -6.37 0.92
CA SER A 331 8.91 -6.22 0.49
C SER A 331 8.29 -7.50 -0.09
N LEU A 332 9.08 -8.51 -0.44
CA LEU A 332 8.61 -9.80 -0.97
C LEU A 332 8.36 -10.84 0.13
N GLU A 333 8.88 -10.61 1.34
CA GLU A 333 9.03 -11.64 2.38
C GLU A 333 7.87 -11.73 3.39
N PHE A 334 6.78 -10.96 3.22
CA PHE A 334 5.65 -10.94 4.15
C PHE A 334 4.29 -10.87 3.45
N LEU A 335 3.60 -12.01 3.36
CA LEU A 335 2.18 -12.09 3.01
C LEU A 335 1.33 -12.21 4.29
N LEU A 336 0.40 -11.27 4.48
CA LEU A 336 -0.35 -11.11 5.71
C LEU A 336 -1.46 -12.16 5.85
N VAL A 337 -1.11 -13.35 6.35
CA VAL A 337 -2.04 -14.47 6.57
C VAL A 337 -2.58 -14.42 8.01
N ARG A 338 -3.91 -14.24 8.16
CA ARG A 338 -4.65 -14.38 9.44
C ARG A 338 -4.15 -13.50 10.59
N ASN A 339 -3.89 -12.22 10.32
CA ASN A 339 -3.49 -11.22 11.33
C ASN A 339 -2.18 -11.56 12.09
N VAL A 340 -1.32 -12.41 11.51
CA VAL A 340 0.02 -12.69 12.00
C VAL A 340 1.02 -12.32 10.91
N TRP A 341 2.01 -11.51 11.26
CA TRP A 341 3.14 -11.19 10.38
C TRP A 341 4.07 -12.40 10.30
N MET A 342 4.00 -13.17 9.21
CA MET A 342 4.85 -14.33 8.97
C MET A 342 6.03 -13.96 8.07
N SER A 343 7.25 -14.13 8.57
CA SER A 343 8.49 -14.01 7.79
C SER A 343 8.64 -15.21 6.85
N PHE A 344 8.97 -14.95 5.59
CA PHE A 344 9.33 -15.95 4.59
C PHE A 344 10.84 -16.26 4.59
N THR A 345 11.42 -16.63 5.73
CA THR A 345 12.73 -17.29 5.68
C THR A 345 12.61 -18.64 4.98
N SER A 346 13.40 -18.84 3.91
CA SER A 346 13.52 -20.07 3.09
C SER A 346 12.59 -20.21 1.87
N VAL A 347 12.91 -19.51 0.78
CA VAL A 347 12.71 -20.02 -0.60
C VAL A 347 13.95 -19.69 -1.45
N ASN A 348 15.00 -20.49 -1.28
CA ASN A 348 16.17 -20.51 -2.17
C ASN A 348 16.80 -21.92 -2.19
N ALA A 349 15.96 -22.90 -2.49
CA ALA A 349 16.29 -24.25 -2.94
C ALA A 349 15.03 -24.84 -3.62
N GLU A 350 15.19 -25.78 -4.55
CA GLU A 350 14.10 -26.55 -5.17
C GLU A 350 13.12 -25.78 -6.12
N VAL A 351 13.66 -25.12 -7.15
CA VAL A 351 13.04 -25.15 -8.50
C VAL A 351 14.14 -25.35 -9.54
N ALA A 352 14.76 -26.53 -9.52
CA ALA A 352 15.80 -26.91 -10.49
C ALA A 352 15.92 -28.44 -10.68
N GLU A 353 14.79 -29.14 -10.85
CA GLU A 353 14.76 -30.49 -11.47
C GLU A 353 13.31 -30.97 -11.74
N GLU A 354 12.67 -30.46 -12.79
CA GLU A 354 11.63 -31.20 -13.54
C GLU A 354 11.72 -30.79 -15.02
N GLY A 355 12.27 -31.65 -15.88
CA GLY A 355 12.57 -31.22 -17.24
C GLY A 355 13.24 -32.19 -18.22
N GLU A 356 13.16 -33.52 -18.05
CA GLU A 356 13.51 -34.43 -19.15
C GLU A 356 12.56 -35.63 -19.26
N TYR A 357 12.13 -35.93 -20.50
CA TYR A 357 11.01 -36.83 -20.82
C TYR A 357 11.49 -38.02 -21.67
N GLY A 358 11.20 -39.25 -21.22
CA GLY A 358 11.32 -40.50 -22.00
C GLY A 358 12.72 -41.14 -21.98
N TYR A 359 12.87 -42.44 -21.73
CA TYR A 359 12.17 -43.56 -22.36
C TYR A 359 12.05 -44.79 -21.44
N SER A 360 11.15 -45.71 -21.81
CA SER A 360 10.86 -46.97 -21.12
C SER A 360 11.91 -48.08 -21.33
N THR A 361 12.23 -48.87 -20.29
CA THR A 361 12.31 -50.36 -20.36
C THR A 361 12.46 -51.07 -19.00
N VAL A 362 11.56 -52.02 -18.74
CA VAL A 362 11.80 -53.41 -18.23
C VAL A 362 12.48 -53.64 -16.85
N SER A 363 11.69 -54.22 -15.93
CA SER A 363 12.09 -55.01 -14.74
C SER A 363 12.67 -56.39 -15.17
N PRO A 364 13.71 -56.99 -14.53
CA PRO A 364 13.53 -57.66 -13.21
C PRO A 364 14.78 -57.92 -12.31
N LYS A 365 14.51 -58.30 -11.02
CA LYS A 365 15.40 -59.04 -10.08
C LYS A 365 16.64 -58.28 -9.56
N ASP A 366 17.22 -58.51 -8.36
CA ASP A 366 17.12 -59.60 -7.36
C ASP A 366 17.10 -59.09 -5.88
N TYR A 367 17.07 -60.03 -4.91
CA TYR A 367 16.95 -59.89 -3.44
C TYR A 367 18.31 -59.57 -2.70
N PRO A 368 18.54 -59.82 -1.38
CA PRO A 368 18.56 -58.77 -0.34
C PRO A 368 19.84 -58.75 0.56
N TYR A 369 19.81 -57.96 1.65
CA TYR A 369 20.75 -57.91 2.80
C TYR A 369 22.21 -57.50 2.57
N CYS A 370 22.62 -56.40 3.22
CA CYS A 370 23.46 -56.43 4.43
C CYS A 370 23.31 -55.10 5.20
#